data_AF-A0A0W1DRC7-F1
#
_entry.id   AF-A0A0W1DRC7-F1
#
_cell.length_a   1.000
_cell.length_b   1.000
_cell.length_c   1.000
_cell.angle_alpha   90.00
_cell.angle_beta   90.00
_cell.angle_gamma   90.00
#
_symmetry.space_group_name_H-M   'P 1'
#
loop_
_entity.id
_entity.type
_entity.pdbx_description
1 polymer ?
#
loop_
_entity_poly.entity_id
_entity_poly.type
_entity_poly.pdbx_seq_one_letter_code
_entity_poly.pdbx_strand_id
1 'polypeptide(L)'
;MTTAVPAFMIRIRNQIRAAEEKADESLLAKLDVMSAILRARQVEEAPAPHIAQDAIVRLGRAIQSDISSTNDVFRSHNALVEAKARITGGPNHDDDTPLFETERAGHDVAA
;
A
#
# COMPACT_ATOMS: atom_id res chain seq x y z
N MET A 1 -11.02 -29.31 10.68
CA MET A 1 -11.13 -28.20 11.65
C MET A 1 -10.46 -27.00 11.01
N THR A 2 -11.21 -25.95 10.66
CA THR A 2 -10.63 -24.69 10.21
C THR A 2 -10.09 -23.95 11.43
N THR A 3 -8.78 -23.77 11.52
CA THR A 3 -8.17 -22.99 12.60
C THR A 3 -8.58 -21.53 12.44
N ALA A 4 -9.24 -20.96 13.44
CA ALA A 4 -9.63 -19.55 13.43
C ALA A 4 -8.37 -18.66 13.30
N VAL A 5 -8.41 -17.69 12.39
CA VAL A 5 -7.32 -16.73 12.21
C VAL A 5 -7.21 -15.88 13.49
N PRO A 6 -6.03 -15.77 14.12
CA PRO A 6 -5.86 -14.89 15.28
C PRO A 6 -6.18 -13.42 14.96
N ALA A 7 -6.92 -12.74 15.84
CA ALA A 7 -7.38 -11.36 15.64
C ALA A 7 -6.25 -10.35 15.36
N PHE A 8 -5.05 -10.56 15.94
CA PHE A 8 -3.91 -9.69 15.70
C PHE A 8 -3.44 -9.75 14.23
N MET A 9 -3.58 -10.88 13.55
CA MET A 9 -3.18 -11.03 12.14
C MET A 9 -4.09 -10.22 11.22
N ILE A 10 -5.39 -10.19 11.52
CA ILE A 10 -6.38 -9.39 10.78
C ILE A 10 -6.03 -7.90 10.92
N ARG A 11 -5.76 -7.46 12.15
CA ARG A 11 -5.36 -6.07 12.43
C ARG A 11 -4.08 -5.67 11.69
N ILE A 12 -3.04 -6.51 11.73
CA ILE A 12 -1.77 -6.23 11.02
C ILE A 12 -1.99 -6.14 9.52
N ARG A 13 -2.80 -7.03 8.92
CA ARG A 13 -3.12 -6.96 7.48
C ARG A 13 -3.79 -5.64 7.11
N ASN A 14 -4.78 -5.20 7.90
CA ASN A 14 -5.46 -3.94 7.66
C ASN A 14 -4.51 -2.74 7.78
N GLN A 15 -3.59 -2.78 8.75
CA GLN A 15 -2.56 -1.74 8.90
C GLN A 15 -1.60 -1.68 7.72
N ILE A 16 -1.26 -2.82 7.13
CA ILE A 16 -0.40 -2.88 5.94
C ILE A 16 -1.12 -2.32 4.72
N ARG A 17 -2.37 -2.72 4.47
CA ARG A 17 -3.18 -2.15 3.38
C ARG A 17 -3.30 -0.62 3.49
N ALA A 18 -3.53 -0.11 4.71
CA ALA A 18 -3.55 1.34 4.95
C ALA A 18 -2.18 2.02 4.76
N ALA A 19 -1.08 1.30 4.97
CA ALA A 19 0.27 1.82 4.71
C ALA A 19 0.58 1.83 3.20
N GLU A 20 0.13 0.81 2.46
CA GLU A 20 0.21 0.73 1.01
C GLU A 20 -0.52 1.91 0.35
N GLU A 21 -1.77 2.16 0.75
CA GLU A 21 -2.58 3.29 0.24
C GLU A 21 -1.88 4.64 0.48
N LYS A 22 -1.35 4.87 1.68
CA LYS A 22 -0.62 6.11 2.00
C LYS A 22 0.69 6.25 1.24
N ALA A 23 1.36 5.13 0.93
CA ALA A 23 2.57 5.14 0.14
C ALA A 23 2.27 5.56 -1.31
N ASP A 24 1.15 5.08 -1.87
CA ASP A 24 0.67 5.48 -3.19
C ASP A 24 0.29 6.96 -3.23
N GLU A 25 -0.44 7.46 -2.23
CA GLU A 25 -0.78 8.89 -2.09
C GLU A 25 0.47 9.77 -2.05
N SER A 26 1.49 9.38 -1.26
CA SER A 26 2.77 10.09 -1.18
C SER A 26 3.49 10.13 -2.53
N LEU A 27 3.51 9.01 -3.26
CA LEU A 27 4.13 8.92 -4.58
C LEU A 27 3.45 9.86 -5.58
N LEU A 28 2.12 9.85 -5.62
CA LEU A 28 1.33 10.73 -6.49
C LEU A 28 1.58 12.21 -6.18
N ALA A 29 1.55 12.60 -4.90
CA ALA A 29 1.81 13.97 -4.49
C ALA A 29 3.20 14.47 -4.94
N LYS A 30 4.23 13.62 -4.85
CA LYS A 30 5.58 13.96 -5.32
C LYS A 30 5.65 14.12 -6.84
N LEU A 31 4.97 13.24 -7.58
CA LEU A 31 4.88 13.33 -9.04
C LEU A 31 4.14 14.60 -9.49
N ASP A 32 3.09 15.00 -8.77
CA ASP A 32 2.34 16.23 -9.05
C ASP A 32 3.21 17.47 -8.88
N VAL A 33 4.02 17.53 -7.80
CA VAL A 33 4.97 18.63 -7.60
C VAL A 33 6.02 18.67 -8.72
N MET A 34 6.59 17.52 -9.09
CA MET A 34 7.57 17.46 -10.17
C MET A 34 6.96 17.88 -11.51
N SER A 35 5.72 17.46 -11.80
CA SER A 35 4.95 17.87 -12.98
C SER A 35 4.71 19.38 -13.00
N ALA A 36 4.31 19.97 -11.85
CA ALA A 36 4.08 21.40 -11.72
C ALA A 36 5.36 22.21 -12.01
N ILE A 37 6.51 21.80 -11.47
CA ILE A 37 7.81 22.44 -11.75
C ILE A 37 8.14 22.38 -13.25
N LEU A 38 7.97 21.21 -13.88
CA LEU A 38 8.27 21.04 -15.30
C LEU A 38 7.35 21.89 -16.19
N ARG A 39 6.07 21.99 -15.84
CA ARG A 39 5.10 22.83 -16.56
C ARG A 39 5.38 24.32 -16.38
N ALA A 40 5.65 24.78 -15.16
CA ALA A 40 6.00 26.18 -14.89
C ALA A 40 7.20 26.62 -15.74
N ARG A 41 8.22 25.78 -15.88
CA ARG A 41 9.40 26.04 -16.73
C ARG A 41 9.10 26.17 -18.23
N GLN A 42 7.99 25.64 -18.72
CA GLN A 42 7.61 25.73 -20.12
C GLN A 42 6.77 26.97 -20.44
N VAL A 43 6.03 27.48 -19.46
CA VAL A 43 5.00 28.52 -19.66
C VAL A 43 5.44 29.87 -19.11
N GLU A 44 6.23 29.90 -18.04
CA GLU A 44 6.72 31.12 -17.43
C GLU A 44 8.02 31.57 -18.10
N GLU A 45 8.20 32.90 -18.25
CA GLU A 45 9.52 33.49 -18.56
C GLU A 45 10.45 33.30 -17.35
N ALA A 46 10.92 32.08 -17.18
CA ALA A 46 11.85 31.73 -16.13
C ALA A 46 13.18 32.46 -16.41
N PRO A 47 13.71 33.26 -15.46
CA PRO A 47 14.89 34.08 -15.69
C PRO A 47 16.18 33.29 -15.99
N ALA A 48 16.19 31.96 -15.78
CA ALA A 48 17.27 31.10 -16.23
C ALA A 48 16.82 29.65 -16.52
N PRO A 49 17.42 28.95 -17.50
CA PRO A 49 17.03 27.59 -17.90
C PRO A 49 17.16 26.50 -16.82
N HIS A 50 18.00 26.73 -15.81
CA HIS A 50 18.38 25.76 -14.77
C HIS A 50 17.64 25.98 -13.44
N ILE A 51 16.71 26.93 -13.37
CA ILE A 51 15.89 27.14 -12.17
C ILE A 51 15.13 25.84 -11.86
N ALA A 52 15.16 25.46 -10.58
CA ALA A 52 14.57 24.24 -10.05
C ALA A 52 15.19 22.90 -10.51
N GLN A 53 16.32 22.88 -11.23
CA GLN A 53 16.99 21.63 -11.61
C GLN A 53 17.41 20.81 -10.37
N ASP A 54 17.97 21.46 -9.35
CA ASP A 54 18.31 20.80 -8.08
C ASP A 54 17.08 20.23 -7.37
N ALA A 55 15.95 20.95 -7.42
CA ALA A 55 14.69 20.49 -6.84
C ALA A 55 14.17 19.24 -7.57
N ILE A 56 14.22 19.23 -8.91
CA ILE A 56 13.85 18.08 -9.74
C ILE A 56 14.73 16.87 -9.41
N VAL A 57 16.05 17.06 -9.33
CA VAL A 57 16.98 15.96 -9.00
C VAL A 57 16.70 15.39 -7.61
N ARG A 58 16.43 16.26 -6.62
CA ARG A 58 16.07 15.83 -5.25
C ARG A 58 14.74 15.08 -5.22
N LEU A 59 13.71 15.58 -5.92
CA LEU A 59 12.42 14.90 -6.05
C LEU A 59 12.57 13.54 -6.73
N GLY A 60 13.34 13.45 -7.82
CA GLY A 60 13.61 12.20 -8.51
C GLY A 60 14.26 11.15 -7.60
N ARG A 61 15.22 11.55 -6.76
CA ARG A 61 15.83 10.66 -5.76
C ARG A 61 14.83 10.23 -4.68
N ALA A 62 14.00 11.16 -4.20
CA ALA A 62 12.96 10.84 -3.23
C ALA A 62 11.94 9.83 -3.78
N ILE A 63 11.51 10.01 -5.02
CA ILE A 63 10.59 9.09 -5.72
C ILE A 63 11.20 7.70 -5.88
N GLN A 64 12.48 7.60 -6.28
CA GLN A 64 13.17 6.31 -6.39
C GLN A 64 13.29 5.61 -5.03
N SER A 65 13.59 6.37 -3.97
CA SER A 65 13.63 5.85 -2.61
C SER A 65 12.27 5.35 -2.14
N ASP A 66 11.21 6.11 -2.39
CA ASP A 66 9.83 5.72 -2.07
C ASP A 66 9.46 4.40 -2.75
N ILE A 67 9.65 4.29 -4.07
CA ILE A 67 9.36 3.07 -4.82
C ILE A 67 10.09 1.86 -4.22
N SER A 68 11.37 2.02 -3.87
CA SER A 68 12.12 0.95 -3.20
C SER A 68 11.51 0.57 -1.86
N SER A 69 11.11 1.54 -1.04
CA SER A 69 10.51 1.29 0.27
C SER A 69 9.11 0.67 0.17
N THR A 70 8.29 1.08 -0.80
CA THR A 70 6.94 0.53 -1.03
C THR A 70 7.03 -0.93 -1.45
N ASN A 71 8.03 -1.31 -2.25
CA ASN A 71 8.26 -2.72 -2.59
C ASN A 71 8.51 -3.59 -1.35
N ASP A 72 9.18 -3.07 -0.33
CA ASP A 72 9.41 -3.82 0.91
C ASP A 72 8.13 -3.95 1.76
N VAL A 73 7.22 -2.96 1.69
CA VAL A 73 5.88 -3.06 2.28
C VAL A 73 5.08 -4.18 1.59
N PHE A 74 5.04 -4.20 0.25
CA PHE A 74 4.35 -5.25 -0.51
C PHE A 74 4.93 -6.65 -0.26
N ARG A 75 6.26 -6.76 -0.14
CA ARG A 75 6.90 -8.04 0.24
C ARG A 75 6.48 -8.49 1.64
N SER A 76 6.40 -7.55 2.58
CA SER A 76 5.94 -7.83 3.95
C SER A 76 4.49 -8.29 3.99
N HIS A 77 3.63 -7.69 3.16
CA HIS A 77 2.25 -8.14 2.95
C HIS A 77 2.22 -9.60 2.46
N ASN A 78 2.94 -9.91 1.38
CA ASN A 78 2.99 -11.25 0.81
C ASN A 78 3.49 -12.30 1.81
N ALA A 79 4.52 -11.98 2.61
CA ALA A 79 5.03 -12.87 3.65
C ALA A 79 3.97 -13.20 4.73
N LEU A 80 3.14 -12.21 5.09
CA LEU A 80 2.07 -12.41 6.07
C LEU A 80 0.88 -13.20 5.49
N VAL A 81 0.60 -13.02 4.20
CA VAL A 81 -0.39 -13.83 3.47
C VAL A 81 0.04 -15.29 3.46
N GLU A 82 1.31 -15.57 3.12
CA GLU A 82 1.88 -16.92 3.16
C GLU A 82 1.85 -17.51 4.59
N ALA A 83 2.17 -16.71 5.61
CA ALA A 83 2.10 -17.16 7.00
C ALA A 83 0.66 -17.53 7.40
N LYS A 84 -0.35 -16.74 6.99
CA LYS A 84 -1.77 -17.04 7.22
C LYS A 84 -2.15 -18.40 6.62
N ALA A 85 -1.76 -18.65 5.38
CA ALA A 85 -2.05 -19.92 4.71
C ALA A 85 -1.40 -21.11 5.45
N ARG A 86 -0.12 -20.99 5.85
CA ARG A 86 0.56 -22.03 6.62
C ARG A 86 -0.10 -22.33 7.97
N ILE A 87 -0.63 -21.31 8.66
CA ILE A 87 -1.28 -21.45 9.98
C ILE A 87 -2.69 -22.04 9.87
N THR A 88 -3.45 -21.62 8.86
CA THR A 88 -4.88 -21.96 8.73
C THR A 88 -5.17 -23.13 7.80
N GLY A 89 -4.21 -23.53 6.97
CA GLY A 89 -4.40 -24.52 5.91
C GLY A 89 -5.32 -24.03 4.77
N GLY A 90 -5.74 -22.75 4.81
CA GLY A 90 -6.56 -22.12 3.78
C GLY A 90 -5.75 -21.61 2.58
N PRO A 91 -6.42 -21.24 1.47
CA PRO A 91 -5.75 -20.77 0.26
C PRO A 91 -4.94 -19.48 0.48
N ASN A 92 -3.91 -19.31 -0.35
CA ASN A 92 -2.98 -18.18 -0.30
C ASN A 92 -3.63 -16.85 -0.73
N HIS A 93 -4.71 -16.85 -1.51
CA HIS A 93 -5.39 -15.63 -1.95
C HIS A 93 -6.89 -15.78 -1.74
N ASP A 94 -7.40 -15.14 -0.69
CA ASP A 94 -8.83 -14.84 -0.48
C ASP A 94 -8.90 -13.33 -0.18
N ASP A 95 -8.47 -12.48 -1.12
CA ASP A 95 -8.37 -11.03 -0.87
C ASP A 95 -9.68 -10.27 -1.09
N ASP A 96 -10.67 -10.87 -1.74
CA ASP A 96 -11.96 -10.24 -2.05
C ASP A 96 -13.11 -10.69 -1.15
N THR A 97 -12.90 -11.67 -0.27
CA THR A 97 -13.94 -12.09 0.67
C THR A 97 -13.82 -11.24 1.93
N PRO A 98 -14.74 -10.28 2.20
CA PRO A 98 -14.84 -9.72 3.53
C PRO A 98 -15.04 -10.88 4.51
N LEU A 99 -14.12 -11.03 5.47
CA LEU A 99 -14.14 -12.06 6.51
C LEU A 99 -15.25 -11.76 7.55
N PHE A 100 -16.46 -11.46 7.07
CA PHE A 100 -17.67 -11.23 7.86
C PHE A 100 -18.70 -12.36 7.70
N GLU A 101 -18.46 -13.37 6.84
CA GLU A 101 -19.48 -14.39 6.56
C GLU A 101 -19.36 -15.70 7.35
N THR A 102 -18.36 -15.88 8.21
CA THR A 102 -18.21 -17.16 8.96
C THR A 102 -18.75 -17.16 10.39
N GLU A 103 -19.31 -16.06 10.90
CA GLU A 103 -19.85 -16.02 12.28
C GLU A 103 -21.38 -16.16 12.41
N ARG A 104 -22.14 -16.50 11.35
CA ARG A 104 -23.61 -16.66 11.45
C ARG A 104 -24.19 -18.06 11.17
N ALA A 105 -23.38 -19.09 10.92
CA ALA A 105 -23.89 -20.45 10.69
C ALA A 105 -23.87 -21.34 11.95
N GLY A 106 -24.20 -20.79 13.12
CA GLY A 106 -24.11 -21.53 14.39
C GLY A 106 -25.10 -21.14 15.48
N HIS A 107 -26.16 -20.41 15.16
CA HIS A 107 -27.19 -20.09 16.15
C HIS A 107 -28.55 -19.86 15.48
N ASP A 108 -29.16 -20.92 14.94
CA ASP A 108 -30.62 -20.96 14.82
C ASP A 108 -31.16 -22.28 15.37
N VAL A 109 -31.56 -22.17 16.64
CA VAL A 109 -32.79 -22.68 17.28
C VAL A 109 -33.06 -24.18 17.23
N ALA A 110 -32.80 -24.82 18.37
CA ALA A 110 -33.61 -25.90 18.88
C ALA A 110 -35.04 -25.41 19.16
N ALA A 111 -36.03 -26.04 18.52
CA ALA A 111 -37.42 -26.18 18.98
C ALA A 111 -38.05 -27.38 18.27
#